data_AF-A0A0B7GUY8-F1
#
_entry.id   AF-A0A0B7GUY8-F1
#
_cell.length_a   1.000
_cell.length_b   1.000
_cell.length_c   1.000
_cell.angle_alpha   90.00
_cell.angle_beta   90.00
_cell.angle_gamma   90.00
#
_symmetry.space_group_name_H-M   'P 1'
#
loop_
_entity.id
_entity.type
_entity.pdbx_description
1 polymer ?
#
loop_
_entity_poly.entity_id
_entity_poly.type
_entity_poly.pdbx_seq_one_letter_code
_entity_poly.pdbx_strand_id
1 'polypeptide(L)'
;MSKKWGSVHILSFLHHWNEFLFVFVFTTKAALKSLPVAITQFAGRLNIDYGLQYASLVIGVVPMILFYIIFHAQLIKGFGEGALKE
;
A
#
# COMPACT_ATOMS: atom_id res chain seq x y z
N MET A 1 -23.69 -12.55 6.91
CA MET A 1 -22.80 -12.62 5.72
C MET A 1 -21.36 -12.66 6.21
N SER A 2 -20.65 -13.72 5.85
CA SER A 2 -19.51 -14.36 6.55
C SER A 2 -18.31 -13.45 6.90
N LYS A 3 -17.89 -13.43 8.18
CA LYS A 3 -16.64 -12.82 8.71
C LYS A 3 -15.39 -13.08 7.84
N LYS A 4 -15.34 -14.20 7.10
CA LYS A 4 -14.19 -14.60 6.27
C LYS A 4 -13.89 -13.61 5.14
N TRP A 5 -14.90 -12.96 4.57
CA TRP A 5 -14.69 -12.01 3.47
C TRP A 5 -14.02 -10.73 3.96
N GLY A 6 -14.30 -10.28 5.19
CA GLY A 6 -13.71 -9.04 5.74
C GLY A 6 -12.19 -9.08 5.79
N SER A 7 -11.61 -10.17 6.30
CA SER A 7 -10.15 -10.33 6.35
C SER A 7 -9.53 -10.40 4.96
N VAL A 8 -10.18 -11.07 4.00
CA VAL A 8 -9.68 -11.14 2.61
C VAL A 8 -9.64 -9.76 1.98
N HIS A 9 -10.69 -8.94 2.12
CA HIS A 9 -10.71 -7.57 1.57
C HIS A 9 -9.61 -6.71 2.17
N ILE A 10 -9.39 -6.83 3.48
CA ILE A 10 -8.37 -6.07 4.19
C ILE A 10 -6.96 -6.44 3.70
N LEU A 11 -6.66 -7.74 3.63
CA LEU A 11 -5.37 -8.22 3.15
C LEU A 11 -5.16 -7.91 1.67
N SER A 12 -6.19 -8.04 0.85
CA SER A 12 -6.15 -7.65 -0.56
C SER A 12 -5.85 -6.16 -0.72
N PHE A 13 -6.48 -5.28 0.05
CA PHE A 13 -6.18 -3.84 -0.02
C PHE A 13 -4.69 -3.56 0.27
N LEU A 14 -4.17 -4.13 1.37
CA LEU A 14 -2.76 -3.98 1.74
C LEU A 14 -1.82 -4.49 0.63
N HIS A 15 -2.17 -5.60 -0.01
CA HIS A 15 -1.37 -6.17 -1.09
C HIS A 15 -1.36 -5.27 -2.34
N HIS A 16 -2.55 -4.87 -2.82
CA HIS A 16 -2.66 -4.03 -4.02
C HIS A 16 -2.08 -2.64 -3.81
N TRP A 17 -2.17 -2.07 -2.59
CA TRP A 17 -1.55 -0.78 -2.28
C TRP A 17 -0.03 -0.81 -2.41
N ASN A 18 0.60 -1.94 -2.08
CA ASN A 18 2.05 -2.15 -2.17
C ASN A 18 2.49 -2.77 -3.50
N GLU A 19 1.58 -2.99 -4.44
CA GLU A 19 1.91 -3.61 -5.73
C GLU A 19 2.78 -2.66 -6.57
N PHE A 20 4.08 -2.97 -6.58
CA PHE A 20 5.09 -2.17 -7.24
C PHE A 20 5.48 -2.76 -8.60
N LEU A 21 5.86 -4.04 -8.63
CA LEU A 21 6.50 -4.64 -9.81
C LEU A 21 5.54 -4.74 -10.98
N PHE A 22 4.30 -5.16 -10.74
CA PHE A 22 3.30 -5.27 -11.80
C PHE A 22 3.04 -3.92 -12.44
N VAL A 23 2.80 -2.88 -11.63
CA VAL A 23 2.53 -1.54 -12.15
C VAL A 23 3.77 -0.95 -12.82
N PHE A 24 4.96 -1.16 -12.26
CA PHE A 24 6.21 -0.66 -12.82
C PHE A 24 6.51 -1.25 -14.21
N VAL A 25 6.27 -2.55 -14.41
CA VAL A 25 6.57 -3.25 -15.66
C VAL A 25 5.52 -2.99 -16.73
N PHE A 26 4.23 -3.00 -16.36
CA PHE A 26 3.13 -2.99 -17.32
C PHE A 26 2.55 -1.59 -17.61
N THR A 27 2.95 -0.54 -16.86
CA THR A 27 2.45 0.82 -17.09
C THR A 27 3.55 1.77 -17.57
N THR A 28 3.27 2.49 -18.66
CA THR A 28 4.19 3.47 -19.24
C THR A 28 3.67 4.90 -19.12
N LYS A 29 2.35 5.09 -19.11
CA LYS A 29 1.71 6.41 -18.96
C LYS A 29 1.76 6.85 -17.49
N ALA A 30 2.21 8.09 -17.25
CA ALA A 30 2.29 8.65 -15.90
C ALA A 30 0.95 8.60 -15.13
N ALA A 31 -0.17 8.84 -15.82
CA ALA A 31 -1.51 8.79 -15.22
C ALA A 31 -1.96 7.38 -14.77
N LEU A 32 -1.25 6.32 -15.16
CA LEU A 32 -1.55 4.94 -14.79
C LEU A 32 -0.59 4.39 -13.72
N LYS A 33 0.42 5.17 -13.32
CA LYS A 33 1.36 4.74 -12.30
C LYS A 33 0.71 4.80 -10.92
N SER A 34 0.92 3.75 -10.14
CA SER A 34 0.58 3.75 -8.72
C SER A 34 1.50 4.72 -7.97
N LEU A 35 1.06 5.16 -6.80
CA LEU A 35 1.84 6.09 -5.97
C LEU A 35 3.26 5.56 -5.65
N PRO A 36 3.46 4.27 -5.26
CA PRO A 36 4.80 3.71 -5.06
C PRO A 36 5.68 3.77 -6.32
N VAL A 37 5.10 3.56 -7.50
CA VAL A 37 5.81 3.63 -8.79
C VAL A 37 6.14 5.07 -9.17
N ALA A 38 5.22 6.00 -8.94
CA ALA A 38 5.42 7.43 -9.23
C ALA A 38 6.55 8.03 -8.38
N ILE A 39 6.72 7.59 -7.13
CA ILE A 39 7.81 8.04 -6.24
C ILE A 39 9.19 7.80 -6.86
N THR A 40 9.36 6.72 -7.63
CA THR A 40 10.64 6.40 -8.29
C THR A 40 11.06 7.45 -9.32
N GLN A 41 10.13 8.27 -9.83
CA GLN A 41 10.43 9.35 -10.77
C GLN A 41 11.22 10.48 -10.12
N PHE A 42 11.16 10.61 -8.79
CA PHE A 42 11.91 11.62 -8.03
C PHE A 42 13.32 11.12 -7.62
N ALA A 43 13.58 9.82 -7.76
CA ALA A 43 14.87 9.19 -7.53
C ALA A 43 15.75 9.15 -8.80
N GLY A 44 15.70 10.22 -9.61
CA GLY A 44 16.37 10.28 -10.91
C GLY A 44 17.90 10.18 -10.84
N ARG A 45 18.53 9.60 -11.87
CA ARG A 45 19.97 9.29 -11.92
C ARG A 45 20.93 10.50 -11.90
N LEU A 46 20.49 11.69 -12.33
CA LEU A 46 21.36 12.86 -12.50
C LEU A 46 21.05 14.01 -11.53
N ASN A 47 19.83 14.06 -10.98
CA ASN A 47 19.40 15.03 -9.97
C ASN A 47 18.28 14.37 -9.16
N ILE A 48 18.61 13.93 -7.94
CA ILE A 48 17.61 13.40 -7.00
C ILE A 48 17.00 14.60 -6.28
N ASP A 49 15.67 14.75 -6.39
CA ASP A 49 14.94 15.72 -5.58
C ASP A 49 14.49 15.04 -4.28
N TYR A 50 15.36 15.11 -3.28
CA TYR A 50 15.10 14.53 -1.97
C TYR A 50 13.85 15.12 -1.31
N GLY A 51 13.60 16.42 -1.48
CA GLY A 51 12.44 17.08 -0.90
C GLY A 51 11.14 16.49 -1.44
N LEU A 52 11.04 16.38 -2.75
CA LEU A 52 9.87 15.81 -3.42
C LEU A 52 9.76 14.30 -3.19
N GLN A 53 10.87 13.58 -3.14
CA GLN A 53 10.90 12.14 -2.84
C GLN A 53 10.36 11.84 -1.44
N TYR A 54 10.87 12.53 -0.40
CA TYR A 54 10.41 12.31 0.98
C TYR A 54 8.99 12.82 1.20
N ALA A 55 8.59 13.94 0.60
CA ALA A 55 7.21 14.41 0.67
C ALA A 55 6.24 13.38 0.08
N SER A 56 6.59 12.78 -1.06
CA SER A 56 5.78 11.74 -1.70
C SER A 56 5.72 10.46 -0.88
N LEU A 57 6.81 10.08 -0.19
CA LEU A 57 6.82 8.96 0.76
C LEU A 57 5.86 9.21 1.93
N VAL A 58 5.88 10.41 2.53
CA VAL A 58 4.96 10.79 3.61
C VAL A 58 3.51 10.67 3.14
N ILE A 59 3.19 11.25 1.98
CA ILE A 59 1.84 11.16 1.38
C ILE A 59 1.46 9.70 1.13
N GLY A 60 2.40 8.86 0.69
CA GLY A 60 2.17 7.44 0.45
C GLY A 60 1.81 6.62 1.68
N VAL A 61 2.25 7.05 2.86
CA VAL A 61 1.93 6.38 4.14
C VAL A 61 0.56 6.80 4.68
N VAL A 62 0.10 8.02 4.42
CA VAL A 62 -1.20 8.55 4.90
C VAL A 62 -2.39 7.59 4.67
N PRO A 63 -2.66 7.08 3.46
CA PRO A 63 -3.81 6.19 3.22
C PRO A 63 -3.70 4.87 3.98
N MET A 64 -2.49 4.36 4.24
CA MET A 64 -2.29 3.16 5.05
C MET A 64 -2.59 3.41 6.52
N ILE A 65 -2.22 4.59 7.04
CA ILE A 65 -2.60 5.02 8.40
C ILE A 65 -4.11 5.15 8.52
N LEU A 66 -4.76 5.83 7.56
CA LEU A 66 -6.22 5.99 7.55
C LEU A 66 -6.92 4.64 7.49
N PHE A 67 -6.46 3.75 6.62
CA PHE A 67 -6.96 2.39 6.53
C PHE A 67 -6.80 1.64 7.86
N TYR A 68 -5.63 1.73 8.49
CA TYR A 68 -5.41 1.11 9.80
C TYR A 68 -6.39 1.63 10.84
N ILE A 69 -6.57 2.94 10.98
CA ILE A 69 -7.50 3.53 11.96
C ILE A 69 -8.92 2.96 11.78
N ILE A 70 -9.39 2.87 10.53
CA ILE A 70 -10.72 2.35 10.20
C ILE A 70 -10.85 0.85 10.53
N PHE A 71 -9.83 0.04 10.19
CA PHE A 71 -9.91 -1.42 10.25
C PHE A 71 -9.15 -2.06 11.42
N HIS A 72 -8.56 -1.28 12.34
CA HIS A 72 -7.66 -1.77 13.39
C HIS A 72 -8.25 -2.92 14.21
N ALA A 73 -9.53 -2.82 14.60
CA ALA A 73 -10.20 -3.84 15.40
C ALA A 73 -10.41 -5.16 14.65
N GLN A 74 -10.62 -5.11 13.33
CA GLN A 74 -10.76 -6.32 12.50
C GLN A 74 -9.40 -6.93 12.17
N LEU A 75 -8.38 -6.10 11.96
CA LEU A 75 -6.99 -6.54 11.79
C LEU A 75 -6.52 -7.34 13.01
N ILE A 76 -6.65 -6.78 14.22
CA ILE A 76 -6.20 -7.44 15.47
C ILE A 76 -6.94 -8.76 15.70
N LYS A 77 -8.26 -8.80 15.47
CA LYS A 77 -9.06 -10.03 15.63
C LYS A 77 -8.73 -11.09 14.58
N GLY A 78 -8.53 -10.68 13.33
CA GLY A 78 -8.23 -11.58 12.21
C GLY A 78 -6.87 -12.28 12.31
N PHE A 79 -5.84 -11.57 12.80
CA PHE A 79 -4.53 -12.18 13.06
C PHE A 79 -4.55 -13.10 14.29
N GLY A 80 -5.27 -12.76 15.36
CA GLY A 80 -5.36 -13.57 16.58
C GLY A 80 -6.11 -14.89 16.40
N GLU A 81 -7.21 -14.91 15.63
CA GLU A 81 -7.97 -16.15 15.34
C GLU A 81 -7.20 -17.13 14.43
N GLY A 82 -6.26 -16.65 13.61
CA GLY A 82 -5.41 -17.49 12.76
C GLY A 82 -4.21 -18.10 13.50
N ALA A 83 -3.64 -17.39 14.49
CA ALA A 83 -2.48 -17.83 15.26
C ALA A 83 -2.79 -18.88 16.35
N LEU A 84 -4.06 -18.98 16.80
CA LEU A 84 -4.50 -19.98 17.78
C LEU A 84 -4.90 -21.33 17.16
N LYS A 85 -4.78 -21.48 15.82
CA LYS A 85 -5.22 -22.68 15.10
C LYS A 85 -4.05 -23.62 14.72
N GLU A 86 -2.88 -23.41 15.31
CA GLU A 86 -1.75 -24.35 15.34
C GLU A 86 -1.62 -24.96 16.74
#